data_AF-X1NLM5-F1
#
_entry.id   AF-X1NLM5-F1
#
_cell.length_a   1.000
_cell.length_b   1.000
_cell.length_c   1.000
_cell.angle_alpha   90.00
_cell.angle_beta   90.00
_cell.angle_gamma   90.00
#
_symmetry.space_group_name_H-M   'P 1'
#
loop_
_entity.id
_entity.type
_entity.pdbx_description
1 polymer ?
#
loop_
_entity_poly.entity_id
_entity_poly.type
_entity_poly.pdbx_seq_one_letter_code
_entity_poly.pdbx_strand_id
1 'polypeptide(L)' 'WDKWKSPEGKEVESCSILTTEPNKVVEPIHKRMPVIIDPKDFDLWLNPENQE' A
#
# COMPACT_ATOMS: atom_id res chain seq x y z
N TRP A 1 6.19 0.66 3.66
CA TRP A 1 6.03 0.36 5.10
C TRP A 1 7.08 1.18 5.83
N ASP A 2 6.95 1.35 7.14
CA ASP A 2 7.91 2.13 7.90
C ASP A 2 8.07 1.60 9.33
N LYS A 3 9.20 1.94 9.95
CA LYS A 3 9.53 1.65 11.34
C LYS A 3 9.61 2.95 12.12
N TRP A 4 8.79 3.04 13.15
CA TRP A 4 8.83 4.13 14.11
C TRP A 4 9.35 3.63 15.45
N LYS A 5 10.22 4.40 16.11
CA LYS A 5 10.73 4.11 17.45
C LYS A 5 10.16 5.14 18.44
N SER A 6 9.52 4.65 19.49
CA SER A 6 9.02 5.50 20.57
C SER A 6 10.15 6.10 21.40
N PRO A 7 9.92 7.22 22.11
CA PRO A 7 10.90 7.80 23.02
C PRO A 7 11.41 6.82 24.10
N GLU A 8 10.59 5.84 24.49
CA GLU A 8 10.92 4.79 25.47
C GLU A 8 11.67 3.60 24.84
N GLY A 9 11.99 3.67 23.55
CA GLY A 9 12.78 2.69 22.82
C GLY A 9 11.98 1.55 22.20
N LYS A 10 10.64 1.57 22.27
CA LYS A 10 9.79 0.54 21.63
C LYS A 10 9.72 0.79 20.12
N GLU A 11 9.94 -0.26 19.33
CA GLU A 11 9.81 -0.18 17.87
C GLU A 11 8.44 -0.67 17.40
N VAL A 12 7.87 0.04 16.42
CA VAL A 12 6.62 -0.29 15.75
C VAL A 12 6.89 -0.35 14.26
N GLU A 13 6.75 -1.54 13.69
CA GLU A 13 6.72 -1.75 12.25
C GLU A 13 5.27 -1.69 11.77
N SER A 14 5.00 -0.83 10.80
CA SER A 14 3.65 -0.62 10.30
C SER A 14 3.63 -0.35 8.80
N CYS A 15 2.45 -0.53 8.20
CA CYS A 15 2.21 -0.22 6.81
C CYS A 15 0.81 0.38 6.65
N SER A 16 0.59 0.99 5.48
CA SER A 16 -0.71 1.50 5.07
C SER A 16 -1.05 0.95 3.70
N ILE A 17 -2.35 0.78 3.44
CA ILE A 17 -2.86 0.35 2.15
C ILE A 17 -3.01 1.56 1.24
N LEU A 18 -2.38 1.51 0.07
CA LEU A 18 -2.61 2.51 -0.97
C LEU A 18 -4.01 2.36 -1.55
N THR A 19 -4.62 3.49 -1.84
CA THR A 19 -5.96 3.55 -2.43
C THR A 19 -5.97 4.40 -3.68
N THR A 20 -6.91 4.11 -4.57
CA THR A 20 -7.18 4.80 -5.82
C THR A 20 -8.68 5.08 -5.97
N GLU A 21 -9.07 5.71 -7.07
CA GLU A 21 -10.46 5.85 -7.49
C GLU A 21 -11.11 4.47 -7.69
N PRO A 22 -12.40 4.32 -7.39
CA PRO A 22 -13.08 3.04 -7.51
C PRO A 22 -13.32 2.68 -8.97
N ASN A 23 -13.31 1.38 -9.28
CA ASN A 23 -13.85 0.88 -10.54
C ASN A 23 -15.39 0.88 -10.52
N LYS A 24 -16.03 0.58 -11.66
CA LYS A 24 -17.51 0.54 -11.78
C LYS A 24 -18.22 -0.39 -10.81
N VAL A 25 -17.52 -1.40 -10.28
CA VAL A 25 -18.08 -2.36 -9.32
C VAL A 25 -18.12 -1.74 -7.91
N VAL A 26 -17.07 -1.00 -7.53
CA VAL A 26 -16.93 -0.41 -6.19
C VAL A 26 -17.50 1.00 -6.08
N GLU A 27 -17.58 1.74 -7.19
CA GLU A 27 -18.09 3.12 -7.26
C GLU A 27 -19.43 3.33 -6.55
N PRO A 28 -20.46 2.46 -6.70
CA PRO A 28 -21.73 2.66 -6.00
C PRO A 28 -21.65 2.45 -4.47
N ILE A 29 -20.55 1.86 -3.97
CA ILE A 29 -20.34 1.57 -2.55
C ILE A 29 -19.52 2.67 -1.89
N HIS A 30 -18.39 3.07 -2.49
CA HIS A 30 -17.48 4.06 -1.90
C HIS A 30 -16.61 4.76 -2.94
N LYS A 31 -16.19 6.00 -2.64
CA LYS A 31 -15.34 6.84 -3.52
C LYS A 31 -13.85 6.47 -3.55
N ARG A 32 -13.45 5.38 -2.89
CA ARG A 32 -12.06 4.91 -2.86
C ARG A 32 -12.01 3.40 -2.83
N MET A 33 -10.96 2.84 -3.45
CA MET A 33 -10.69 1.42 -3.52
C MET A 33 -9.21 1.15 -3.25
N PRO A 34 -8.81 0.02 -2.67
CA PRO A 34 -7.40 -0.36 -2.61
C PRO A 34 -6.78 -0.47 -4.01
N VAL A 35 -5.49 -0.16 -4.14
CA VAL A 35 -4.73 -0.54 -5.32
C VAL A 35 -4.53 -2.05 -5.28
N ILE A 36 -5.12 -2.77 -6.23
CA ILE A 36 -5.00 -4.23 -6.36
C ILE A 36 -4.03 -4.52 -7.49
N ILE A 37 -2.95 -5.24 -7.19
CA ILE A 37 -1.89 -5.58 -8.13
C ILE A 37 -2.13 -6.99 -8.65
N ASP A 38 -1.98 -7.19 -9.96
CA ASP A 38 -2.02 -8.53 -10.56
C ASP A 38 -0.79 -9.33 -10.12
N PRO A 39 -0.92 -10.63 -9.77
CA PRO A 39 0.21 -11.45 -9.33
C PRO A 39 1.45 -11.40 -10.23
N LYS A 40 1.29 -11.23 -11.54
CA LYS A 40 2.42 -11.15 -12.49
C LYS A 40 3.29 -9.89 -12.30
N ASP A 41 2.74 -8.85 -11.66
CA ASP A 41 3.36 -7.55 -11.50
C ASP A 41 3.96 -7.37 -10.08
N PHE A 42 3.92 -8.41 -9.23
CA PHE A 42 4.46 -8.34 -7.87
C PHE A 42 5.96 -8.09 -7.84
N ASP A 43 6.73 -8.75 -8.72
CA ASP A 43 8.18 -8.57 -8.77
C ASP A 43 8.54 -7.13 -9.15
N LEU A 44 7.80 -6.54 -10.10
CA LEU A 44 7.98 -5.14 -10.46
C LEU A 44 7.64 -4.22 -9.29
N TRP A 45 6.54 -4.47 -8.58
CA TRP A 45 6.12 -3.66 -7.45
C TRP A 45 7.09 -3.72 -6.26
N LEU A 46 7.67 -4.89 -6.00
CA LEU A 46 8.57 -5.14 -4.86
C LEU A 46 10.06 -4.94 -5.20
N ASN A 47 10.39 -4.58 -6.45
CA ASN A 47 11.77 -4.36 -6.86
C ASN A 47 12.38 -3.15 -6.12
N PRO A 48 13.43 -3.32 -5.29
CA PRO A 48 14.06 -2.21 -4.57
C PRO A 48 14.80 -1.22 -5.47
N GLU A 49 15.10 -1.59 -6.72
CA GLU A 49 15.75 -0.72 -7.70
C GLU A 49 14.77 0.26 -8.36
N ASN A 50 13.46 0.07 -8.18
CA ASN A 50 12.42 0.97 -8.68
C ASN A 50 12.21 2.16 -7.72
N GLN A 51 13.16 3.10 -7.71
CA GLN A 51 13.15 4.29 -6.83
C GLN A 51 12.85 5.62 -7.55
N GLU A 52 12.47 5.59 -8.83
CA GLU A 52 12.09 6.79 -9.60
C GLU A 52 10.57 6.95 -9.75
#